data_AF-A0A151NH18-F1
#
_entry.id   AF-A0A151NH18-F1
#
_cell.length_a   1.000
_cell.length_b   1.000
_cell.length_c   1.000
_cell.angle_alpha   90.00
_cell.angle_beta   90.00
_cell.angle_gamma   90.00
#
_symmetry.space_group_name_H-M   'P 1'
#
loop_
_entity.id
_entity.type
_entity.pdbx_description
1 polymer ?
#
loop_
_entity_poly.entity_id
_entity_poly.type
_entity_poly.pdbx_seq_one_letter_code
_entity_poly.pdbx_strand_id
1 'polypeptide(L)'
;MMEKNRQEIAVRDIIPHENYNRRTKENDIMLLQLARKAKITKTVDLIRLPQANNVLKPGTTCSVAGWGRTGVHIIRPSNKLQEVDLKMGDEEQW
;
A
#
# COMPACT_ATOMS: atom_id res chain seq x y z
N MET A 1 -3.05 -8.28 21.14
CA MET A 1 -4.40 -8.84 20.89
C MET A 1 -4.49 -9.15 19.40
N MET A 2 -4.87 -10.36 19.01
CA MET A 2 -5.13 -10.66 17.59
C MET A 2 -6.50 -10.10 17.22
N GLU A 3 -6.60 -9.36 16.12
CA GLU A 3 -7.89 -8.90 15.59
C GLU A 3 -8.75 -10.11 15.22
N LYS A 4 -10.00 -10.15 15.71
CA LYS A 4 -10.90 -11.31 15.55
C LYS A 4 -11.17 -11.71 14.09
N ASN A 5 -10.89 -10.83 13.13
CA ASN A 5 -11.16 -11.05 11.70
C ASN A 5 -9.89 -11.14 10.84
N ARG A 6 -8.71 -11.28 11.44
CA ARG A 6 -7.44 -11.42 10.71
C ARG A 6 -7.41 -12.75 9.95
N GLN A 7 -7.04 -12.71 8.67
CA GLN A 7 -6.82 -13.89 7.84
C GLN A 7 -5.34 -14.00 7.49
N GLU A 8 -4.66 -15.01 8.03
CA GLU A 8 -3.30 -15.34 7.64
C GLU A 8 -3.33 -16.34 6.49
N ILE A 9 -2.67 -15.99 5.38
CA ILE A 9 -2.65 -16.79 4.16
C ILE A 9 -1.21 -16.78 3.63
N ALA A 10 -0.67 -17.97 3.37
CA ALA A 10 0.64 -18.09 2.78
C ALA A 10 0.68 -17.49 1.37
N VAL A 11 1.81 -16.87 1.02
CA VAL A 11 2.11 -16.47 -0.35
C VAL A 11 2.54 -17.72 -1.12
N ARG A 12 1.84 -18.02 -2.22
CA ARG A 12 2.17 -19.10 -3.14
C ARG A 12 3.24 -18.69 -4.13
N ASP A 13 3.13 -17.47 -4.64
CA ASP A 13 4.03 -16.95 -5.67
C ASP A 13 4.29 -15.45 -5.49
N ILE A 14 5.49 -15.02 -5.88
CA ILE A 14 5.98 -13.65 -5.79
C ILE A 14 6.39 -13.23 -7.20
N ILE A 15 5.67 -12.28 -7.77
CA ILE A 15 5.82 -11.88 -9.17
C ILE A 15 6.24 -10.40 -9.20
N PRO A 16 7.55 -10.09 -9.17
CA PRO A 16 8.04 -8.72 -9.32
C PRO A 16 7.79 -8.20 -10.73
N HIS A 17 7.71 -6.88 -10.88
CA HIS A 17 7.71 -6.28 -12.20
C HIS A 17 8.96 -6.70 -12.98
N GLU A 18 8.77 -7.20 -14.21
CA GLU A 18 9.83 -7.74 -15.07
C GLU A 18 10.98 -6.75 -15.31
N ASN A 19 10.66 -5.47 -15.36
CA ASN A 19 11.63 -4.37 -15.53
C ASN A 19 11.99 -3.66 -14.20
N TYR A 20 11.82 -4.30 -13.03
CA TYR A 20 12.23 -3.70 -11.76
C TYR A 20 13.74 -3.44 -11.73
N ASN A 21 14.13 -2.20 -11.45
CA ASN A 21 15.53 -1.83 -11.33
C ASN A 21 15.89 -1.52 -9.88
N ARG A 22 16.70 -2.39 -9.26
CA ARG A 22 17.09 -2.24 -7.86
C ARG A 22 17.92 -0.99 -7.57
N ARG A 23 18.65 -0.46 -8.56
CA ARG A 23 19.51 0.73 -8.42
C ARG A 23 18.69 2.02 -8.53
N THR A 24 17.86 2.15 -9.57
CA THR A 24 17.06 3.36 -9.81
C THR A 24 15.72 3.37 -9.09
N LYS A 25 15.25 2.21 -8.62
CA LYS A 25 13.91 1.99 -8.07
C LYS A 25 12.78 2.16 -9.09
N GLU A 26 13.10 2.16 -10.38
CA GLU A 26 12.09 2.14 -11.43
C GLU A 26 11.29 0.84 -11.39
N ASN A 27 9.98 0.98 -11.61
CA ASN A 27 9.00 -0.12 -11.58
C ASN A 27 8.96 -0.88 -10.24
N ASP A 28 9.03 -0.16 -9.11
CA ASP A 28 8.98 -0.73 -7.75
C ASP A 28 7.55 -1.19 -7.37
N ILE A 29 7.10 -2.28 -8.00
CA ILE A 29 5.82 -2.93 -7.78
C ILE A 29 5.94 -4.45 -7.97
N MET A 30 5.15 -5.21 -7.22
CA MET A 30 5.05 -6.67 -7.36
C MET A 30 3.64 -7.17 -7.04
N LEU A 31 3.29 -8.34 -7.59
CA LEU A 31 2.08 -9.07 -7.24
C LEU A 31 2.43 -10.23 -6.29
N LEU A 32 1.60 -10.40 -5.26
CA LEU A 32 1.66 -11.56 -4.37
C LEU A 32 0.45 -12.45 -4.66
N GLN A 33 0.70 -13.68 -5.11
CA GLN A 33 -0.37 -14.64 -5.31
C GLN A 33 -0.61 -15.44 -4.04
N LEU A 34 -1.81 -15.33 -3.46
CA LEU A 34 -2.17 -16.05 -2.25
C LEU A 34 -2.38 -17.56 -2.53
N ALA A 35 -1.98 -18.42 -1.58
CA ALA A 35 -2.17 -19.87 -1.68
C ALA A 35 -3.65 -20.30 -1.69
N ARG A 36 -4.53 -19.44 -1.17
CA ARG A 36 -5.99 -19.55 -1.28
C ARG A 36 -6.61 -18.16 -1.38
N LYS A 37 -7.83 -18.08 -1.91
CA LYS A 37 -8.60 -16.83 -1.94
C LYS A 37 -8.86 -16.34 -0.49
N ALA A 38 -8.66 -15.05 -0.24
CA ALA A 38 -9.12 -14.42 0.98
C ALA A 38 -10.66 -14.37 1.00
N LYS A 39 -11.25 -14.53 2.19
CA LYS A 39 -12.70 -14.38 2.36
C LYS A 39 -13.03 -12.90 2.49
N ILE A 40 -13.87 -12.37 1.60
CA ILE A 40 -14.41 -11.02 1.74
C ILE A 40 -15.35 -10.97 2.95
N THR A 41 -15.20 -9.94 3.77
CA THR A 41 -15.96 -9.75 5.02
C THR A 41 -16.18 -8.26 5.26
N LYS A 42 -16.84 -7.92 6.37
CA LYS A 42 -17.00 -6.51 6.78
C LYS A 42 -15.66 -5.76 7.01
N THR A 43 -14.54 -6.48 7.20
CA THR A 43 -13.22 -5.89 7.46
C THR A 43 -12.16 -6.33 6.44
N VAL A 44 -12.56 -7.00 5.36
CA VAL A 44 -11.66 -7.44 4.27
C VAL A 44 -12.39 -7.19 2.96
N ASP A 45 -11.88 -6.24 2.17
CA ASP A 45 -12.45 -5.83 0.89
C ASP A 45 -11.36 -5.53 -0.15
N LEU A 46 -11.77 -5.37 -1.41
CA LEU A 46 -10.91 -5.08 -2.55
C LEU A 46 -10.81 -3.57 -2.79
N ILE A 47 -9.63 -3.09 -3.17
CA ILE A 47 -9.45 -1.73 -3.69
C ILE A 47 -9.48 -1.75 -5.22
N ARG A 48 -10.11 -0.73 -5.82
CA ARG A 48 -10.13 -0.56 -7.27
C ARG A 48 -8.79 -0.04 -7.76
N LEU A 49 -8.28 -0.63 -8.84
CA LEU A 49 -7.11 -0.10 -9.53
C LEU A 49 -7.50 1.15 -10.34
N PRO A 50 -6.59 2.13 -10.47
CA PRO A 50 -6.79 3.26 -11.36
C PRO A 50 -6.85 2.79 -12.82
N GLN A 51 -7.52 3.57 -13.66
CA GLN A 51 -7.40 3.39 -15.11
C GLN A 51 -5.97 3.70 -15.56
N ALA A 52 -5.53 3.05 -16.65
CA ALA A 52 -4.24 3.35 -17.24
C ALA A 52 -4.14 4.84 -17.58
N ASN A 53 -2.98 5.44 -17.30
CA ASN A 53 -2.67 6.86 -17.54
C ASN A 53 -3.57 7.86 -16.78
N ASN A 54 -4.22 7.43 -15.69
CA ASN A 54 -4.95 8.36 -14.84
C ASN A 54 -3.98 9.26 -14.07
N VAL A 55 -4.06 10.57 -14.29
CA VAL A 55 -3.23 11.58 -13.62
C VAL A 55 -4.06 12.24 -12.52
N LEU A 56 -3.55 12.21 -11.29
CA LEU A 56 -4.15 12.92 -10.16
C LEU A 56 -3.88 14.42 -10.32
N LYS A 57 -4.92 15.24 -10.20
CA LYS A 57 -4.77 16.69 -10.24
C LYS A 57 -4.08 17.19 -8.96
N PRO A 58 -3.22 18.21 -9.04
CA PRO A 58 -2.73 18.88 -7.84
C PRO A 58 -3.88 19.37 -6.95
N GLY A 59 -3.64 19.39 -5.64
CA GLY A 59 -4.64 19.68 -4.63
C GLY A 59 -5.62 18.53 -4.33
N THR A 60 -5.60 17.43 -5.09
CA THR A 60 -6.40 16.23 -4.78
C THR A 60 -6.01 15.69 -3.41
N THR A 61 -6.97 15.55 -2.50
CA THR A 61 -6.75 14.89 -1.22
C THR A 61 -6.69 13.38 -1.40
N CYS A 62 -5.62 12.76 -0.94
CA CYS A 62 -5.41 11.31 -0.90
C CYS A 62 -5.17 10.89 0.55
N SER A 63 -5.58 9.69 0.95
CA SER A 63 -5.21 9.13 2.25
C SER A 63 -4.15 8.04 2.09
N VAL A 64 -3.24 7.96 3.06
CA VAL A 64 -2.21 6.92 3.15
C VAL A 64 -2.32 6.25 4.51
N ALA A 65 -2.39 4.91 4.52
CA ALA A 65 -2.53 4.13 5.74
C ALA A 65 -1.41 3.11 5.92
N GLY A 66 -1.01 2.84 7.16
CA GLY A 66 -0.01 1.82 7.48
C GLY A 66 0.31 1.69 8.98
N TRP A 67 1.10 0.67 9.31
CA TRP A 67 1.60 0.39 10.67
C TRP A 67 3.04 0.88 10.89
N GLY A 68 3.51 1.83 10.07
CA GLY A 68 4.90 2.31 10.08
C GLY A 68 5.29 3.10 11.33
N ARG A 69 6.51 3.66 11.31
CA ARG A 69 7.01 4.60 12.33
C ARG A 69 6.24 5.92 12.22
N THR A 70 5.76 6.44 13.34
CA THR A 70 4.93 7.67 13.39
C THR A 70 5.72 8.94 13.70
N GLY A 71 7.05 8.86 13.74
CA GLY A 71 7.91 10.02 13.97
C GLY A 71 9.39 9.70 13.76
N VAL A 72 10.18 10.75 13.52
CA VAL A 72 11.62 10.65 13.22
C VAL A 72 12.40 9.93 14.33
N HIS A 73 12.03 10.16 15.59
CA HIS A 73 12.66 9.55 16.76
C HIS A 73 11.92 8.32 17.31
N ILE A 74 10.77 7.97 16.72
CA ILE A 74 10.01 6.77 17.12
C ILE A 74 10.57 5.59 16.34
N ILE A 75 11.29 4.69 17.01
CA ILE A 75 11.93 3.53 16.37
C ILE A 75 10.93 2.40 16.13
N ARG A 76 9.98 2.21 17.06
CA ARG A 76 9.01 1.12 16.98
C ARG A 76 7.86 1.49 16.04
N PRO A 77 7.51 0.64 15.08
CA PRO A 77 6.30 0.82 14.29
C PRO A 77 5.06 0.77 15.17
N SER A 78 3.97 1.39 14.69
CA SER A 78 2.69 1.37 15.40
C SER A 78 2.10 -0.05 15.42
N ASN A 79 1.52 -0.45 16.55
CA ASN A 79 0.73 -1.68 16.66
C ASN A 79 -0.74 -1.48 16.25
N LYS A 80 -1.12 -0.26 15.85
CA LYS A 80 -2.44 0.11 15.34
C LYS A 80 -2.29 0.75 13.97
N LEU A 81 -3.20 0.45 13.05
CA LEU A 81 -3.23 1.12 11.75
C LEU A 81 -3.35 2.63 11.97
N GLN A 82 -2.50 3.40 11.30
CA GLN A 82 -2.59 4.86 11.25
C GLN A 82 -2.98 5.26 9.82
N GLU A 83 -3.62 6.41 9.70
CA GLU A 83 -4.00 7.02 8.42
C GLU A 83 -3.71 8.52 8.47
N VAL A 84 -3.30 9.10 7.36
CA VAL A 84 -3.09 10.54 7.19
C VAL A 84 -3.62 10.99 5.83
N ASP A 85 -4.28 12.14 5.83
CA ASP A 85 -4.68 12.83 4.60
C ASP A 85 -3.54 13.70 4.08
N LEU A 86 -3.26 13.57 2.78
CA LEU A 86 -2.23 14.29 2.04
C LEU A 86 -2.87 15.03 0.88
N LYS A 87 -2.28 16.15 0.49
CA LYS A 87 -2.65 16.85 -0.75
C LYS A 87 -1.60 16.56 -1.81
N MET A 88 -2.06 16.22 -3.02
CA MET A 88 -1.17 16.11 -4.17
C MET A 88 -0.51 17.46 -4.43
N GLY A 89 0.82 17.48 -4.44
CA GLY A 89 1.58 18.69 -4.75
C GLY A 89 1.48 19.07 -6.23
N ASP A 90 1.82 20.31 -6.55
CA ASP A 90 2.03 20.73 -7.93
C ASP A 90 3.32 20.09 -8.46
N GLU A 91 3.31 19.58 -9.70
CA GLU A 91 4.49 18.97 -10.35
C GLU A 91 5.66 19.96 -10.52
N GLU A 92 5.42 21.26 -10.34
CA GLU A 92 6.35 22.37 -10.61
C GLU A 92 7.45 22.60 -9.55
N GLN A 93 7.61 21.70 -8.56
CA GLN A 93 8.62 21.85 -7.50
C GLN A 93 9.52 20.61 -7.29
N TRP A 94 9.90 19.93 -8.38
CA TRP A 94 10.96 18.91 -8.37
C TRP A 94 11.99 19.15 -9.48
#